data_AF-A0A2E0MH76-F1
#
_entry.id   AF-A0A2E0MH76-F1
#
_cell.length_a   1.000
_cell.length_b   1.000
_cell.length_c   1.000
_cell.angle_alpha   90.00
_cell.angle_beta   90.00
_cell.angle_gamma   90.00
#
_symmetry.space_group_name_H-M   'P 1'
#
loop_
_entity.id
_entity.type
_entity.pdbx_description
1 polymer ?
#
loop_
_entity_poly.entity_id
_entity_poly.type
_entity_poly.pdbx_seq_one_letter_code
_entity_poly.pdbx_strand_id
1 'polypeptide(L)'
;MLEEITIFKNLLKENKLKISLVLIASVIIGAGYNYFYKPKFTAQFEMAPYFEIASDLGNELHQISNAINQQDSVYIQNKLGDGYKLNHNIIKSSNYSKIDKGSDYSFKHKNLKLSIETNDTNTQELSLWNKALMDFCNNYVTDSIRTYRGIVVYEEKLKMLSESNFLKNEKDSTFNFYKSDYQKNNIILSDAMINKIVYAQTLGEYKSAFE
;
A
#
# COMPACT_ATOMS: atom_id res chain seq x y z
N MET A 1 6.72 -40.15 44.71
CA MET A 1 5.91 -40.51 43.53
C MET A 1 4.49 -40.99 43.85
N LEU A 2 4.28 -42.13 44.51
CA LEU A 2 2.92 -42.66 44.74
C LEU A 2 2.09 -41.82 45.73
N GLU A 3 2.70 -41.31 46.80
CA GLU A 3 2.07 -40.36 47.72
C GLU A 3 1.73 -39.03 47.06
N GLU A 4 2.64 -38.47 46.26
CA GLU A 4 2.41 -37.21 45.53
C GLU A 4 1.22 -37.33 44.56
N ILE A 5 1.10 -38.46 43.86
CA ILE A 5 -0.06 -38.76 42.99
C ILE A 5 -1.36 -38.86 43.80
N THR A 6 -1.29 -39.41 45.01
CA THR A 6 -2.46 -39.58 45.88
C THR A 6 -2.91 -38.24 46.46
N ILE A 7 -1.97 -37.42 46.91
CA ILE A 7 -2.20 -36.04 47.36
C ILE A 7 -2.81 -35.21 46.22
N PHE A 8 -2.26 -35.31 45.02
CA PHE A 8 -2.78 -34.62 43.84
C PHE A 8 -4.22 -35.05 43.47
N LYS A 9 -4.52 -36.36 43.53
CA LYS A 9 -5.87 -36.89 43.29
C LYS A 9 -6.88 -36.40 44.34
N ASN A 10 -6.47 -36.32 45.60
CA ASN A 10 -7.34 -35.81 46.68
C ASN A 10 -7.60 -34.31 46.52
N LEU A 11 -6.56 -33.52 46.21
CA LEU A 11 -6.70 -32.09 45.90
C LEU A 11 -7.64 -31.83 44.71
N LEU A 12 -7.56 -32.65 43.65
CA LEU A 12 -8.48 -32.58 42.51
C LEU A 12 -9.94 -32.90 42.90
N LYS A 13 -10.15 -33.88 43.79
CA LYS A 13 -11.49 -34.23 44.29
C LYS A 13 -12.09 -33.13 45.16
N GLU A 14 -11.30 -32.60 46.09
CA GLU A 14 -11.72 -31.52 47.00
C GLU A 14 -12.03 -30.23 46.24
N ASN A 15 -11.26 -29.91 45.20
CA ASN A 15 -11.43 -28.70 44.41
C ASN A 15 -12.27 -28.92 43.13
N LYS A 16 -12.93 -30.07 42.97
CA LYS A 16 -13.67 -30.45 41.77
C LYS A 16 -14.64 -29.36 41.29
N LEU A 17 -15.34 -28.71 42.23
CA LEU A 17 -16.31 -27.66 41.96
C LEU A 17 -15.65 -26.38 41.41
N LYS A 18 -14.55 -25.94 42.04
CA LYS A 18 -13.76 -24.78 41.58
C LYS A 18 -13.15 -25.03 40.21
N ILE A 19 -12.58 -26.22 39.99
CA ILE A 19 -12.00 -26.61 38.71
C ILE A 19 -13.06 -26.61 37.61
N SER A 20 -14.24 -27.18 37.89
CA SER A 20 -15.35 -27.21 36.93
C SER A 20 -15.84 -25.80 36.57
N LEU A 21 -15.95 -24.90 37.56
CA LEU A 21 -16.32 -23.50 37.32
C LEU A 21 -15.29 -22.76 36.45
N VAL A 22 -14.00 -22.96 36.72
CA VAL A 22 -12.91 -22.37 35.92
C VAL A 22 -12.97 -22.90 34.47
N LEU A 23 -13.24 -24.19 34.29
CA LEU A 23 -13.39 -24.82 32.98
C LEU A 23 -14.62 -24.29 32.21
N ILE A 24 -15.75 -24.11 32.89
CA ILE A 24 -16.95 -23.54 32.28
C ILE A 24 -16.69 -22.08 31.89
N ALA A 25 -16.09 -21.29 32.78
CA ALA A 25 -15.75 -19.90 32.52
C ALA A 25 -14.76 -19.78 31.35
N SER A 26 -13.74 -20.64 31.27
CA SER A 26 -12.78 -20.61 30.15
C SER A 26 -13.41 -21.00 28.82
N VAL A 27 -14.36 -21.94 28.80
CA VAL A 27 -15.14 -22.29 27.60
C VAL A 27 -16.04 -21.12 27.17
N ILE A 28 -16.74 -20.48 28.11
CA ILE A 28 -17.61 -19.32 27.81
C ILE A 28 -16.78 -18.13 27.31
N ILE A 29 -15.66 -17.84 27.95
CA ILE A 29 -14.74 -16.76 27.54
C ILE A 29 -14.14 -17.09 26.17
N GLY A 30 -13.72 -18.33 25.93
CA GLY A 30 -13.18 -18.76 24.64
C GLY A 30 -14.21 -18.71 23.50
N ALA A 31 -15.45 -19.14 23.77
CA ALA A 31 -16.57 -19.05 22.83
C ALA A 31 -16.96 -17.59 22.56
N GLY A 32 -17.01 -16.76 23.60
CA GLY A 32 -17.21 -15.32 23.47
C GLY A 32 -16.10 -14.66 22.67
N TYR A 33 -14.84 -14.99 22.96
CA TYR A 33 -13.68 -14.50 22.21
C TYR A 33 -13.80 -14.87 20.73
N ASN A 34 -14.10 -16.12 20.37
CA ASN A 34 -14.30 -16.52 18.97
C ASN A 34 -15.51 -15.84 18.31
N TYR A 35 -16.57 -15.54 19.07
CA TYR A 35 -17.74 -14.83 18.54
C TYR A 35 -17.43 -13.35 18.22
N PHE A 36 -16.60 -12.70 19.04
CA PHE A 36 -16.21 -11.30 18.85
C PHE A 36 -14.95 -11.14 17.98
N TYR A 37 -14.06 -12.12 17.99
CA TYR A 37 -12.83 -12.14 17.21
C TYR A 37 -13.14 -12.63 15.80
N LYS A 38 -13.47 -11.69 14.91
CA LYS A 38 -13.57 -11.97 13.48
C LYS A 38 -12.16 -11.93 12.89
N PRO A 39 -11.61 -13.05 12.40
CA PRO A 39 -10.29 -13.05 11.78
C PRO A 39 -10.27 -12.05 10.63
N LYS A 40 -9.34 -11.09 10.71
CA LYS A 40 -9.18 -10.05 9.68
C LYS A 40 -8.29 -10.58 8.59
N PHE A 41 -8.88 -11.06 7.51
CA PHE A 41 -8.11 -11.37 6.31
C PHE A 41 -7.96 -10.10 5.49
N THR A 42 -6.70 -9.75 5.17
CA THR A 42 -6.35 -8.52 4.47
C THR A 42 -5.70 -8.86 3.15
N ALA A 43 -6.34 -8.53 2.03
CA ALA A 43 -5.62 -8.43 0.76
C ALA A 43 -4.83 -7.12 0.77
N GLN A 44 -3.51 -7.18 0.57
CA GLN A 44 -2.63 -6.01 0.55
C GLN A 44 -2.00 -5.87 -0.82
N PHE A 45 -2.30 -4.75 -1.47
CA PHE A 45 -1.60 -4.30 -2.65
C PHE A 45 -0.50 -3.32 -2.24
N GLU A 46 0.70 -3.47 -2.80
CA GLU A 46 1.79 -2.51 -2.64
C GLU A 46 2.45 -2.30 -3.99
N MET A 47 2.34 -1.08 -4.50
CA MET A 47 3.05 -0.63 -5.70
C MET A 47 3.88 0.57 -5.33
N ALA A 48 5.04 0.71 -5.96
CA ALA A 48 5.95 1.84 -5.80
C ALA A 48 5.86 2.80 -7.01
N PRO A 49 4.71 3.45 -7.31
CA PRO A 49 4.60 4.39 -8.40
C PRO A 49 5.44 5.66 -8.19
N TYR A 50 5.82 6.25 -9.31
CA TYR A 50 6.36 7.61 -9.38
C TYR A 50 5.37 8.61 -8.77
N PHE A 51 5.88 9.66 -8.12
CA PHE A 51 5.09 10.59 -7.30
C PHE A 51 3.82 11.13 -7.98
N GLU A 52 3.92 11.48 -9.27
CA GLU A 52 2.80 12.01 -10.06
C GLU A 52 1.75 10.93 -10.38
N ILE A 53 2.20 9.74 -10.81
CA ILE A 53 1.31 8.58 -11.04
C ILE A 53 0.65 8.15 -9.73
N ALA A 54 1.39 8.22 -8.62
CA ALA A 54 0.91 7.88 -7.29
C ALA A 54 -0.25 8.78 -6.82
N SER A 55 -0.31 10.01 -7.31
CA SER A 55 -1.40 10.92 -7.00
C SER A 55 -2.70 10.47 -7.68
N ASP A 56 -2.67 10.29 -8.99
CA ASP A 56 -3.86 9.98 -9.80
C ASP A 56 -4.35 8.54 -9.54
N LEU A 57 -3.45 7.56 -9.62
CA LEU A 57 -3.75 6.17 -9.26
C LEU A 57 -4.20 6.08 -7.79
N GLY A 58 -3.61 6.90 -6.92
CA GLY A 58 -4.00 6.97 -5.53
C GLY A 58 -5.44 7.47 -5.33
N ASN A 59 -5.87 8.46 -6.12
CA ASN A 59 -7.24 8.97 -6.07
C ASN A 59 -8.23 7.90 -6.55
N GLU A 60 -7.90 7.18 -7.61
CA GLU A 60 -8.72 6.08 -8.13
C GLU A 60 -8.85 4.93 -7.11
N LEU A 61 -7.74 4.50 -6.50
CA LEU A 61 -7.76 3.50 -5.43
C LEU A 61 -8.54 3.98 -4.20
N HIS A 62 -8.45 5.26 -3.86
CA HIS A 62 -9.26 5.83 -2.78
C HIS A 62 -10.76 5.78 -3.11
N GLN A 63 -11.16 6.11 -4.34
CA GLN A 63 -12.55 6.00 -4.79
C GLN A 63 -13.04 4.54 -4.80
N ILE A 64 -12.22 3.59 -5.22
CA ILE A 64 -12.53 2.16 -5.14
C ILE A 64 -12.73 1.73 -3.68
N SER A 65 -11.85 2.17 -2.77
CA SER A 65 -11.99 1.89 -1.33
C SER A 65 -13.30 2.44 -0.76
N ASN A 66 -13.69 3.66 -1.14
CA ASN A 66 -14.96 4.26 -0.74
C ASN A 66 -16.16 3.49 -1.31
N ALA A 67 -16.12 3.10 -2.58
CA ALA A 67 -17.18 2.31 -3.21
C ALA A 67 -17.36 0.94 -2.54
N ILE A 68 -16.25 0.28 -2.16
CA ILE A 68 -16.27 -0.98 -1.37
C ILE A 68 -17.00 -0.76 -0.04
N ASN A 69 -16.66 0.31 0.69
CA ASN A 69 -17.30 0.63 1.97
C ASN A 69 -18.79 0.99 1.83
N GLN A 70 -19.19 1.56 0.69
CA GLN A 70 -20.58 1.90 0.37
C GLN A 70 -21.35 0.74 -0.26
N GLN A 71 -20.69 -0.39 -0.52
CA GLN A 71 -21.25 -1.53 -1.28
C GLN A 71 -21.76 -1.14 -2.68
N ASP A 72 -21.14 -0.16 -3.32
CA ASP A 72 -21.48 0.26 -4.69
C ASP A 72 -20.92 -0.75 -5.71
N SER A 73 -21.70 -1.80 -5.96
CA SER A 73 -21.29 -2.90 -6.81
C SER A 73 -21.09 -2.50 -8.27
N VAL A 74 -21.87 -1.53 -8.75
CA VAL A 74 -21.80 -1.04 -10.13
C VAL A 74 -20.49 -0.30 -10.36
N TYR A 75 -20.12 0.59 -9.44
CA TYR A 75 -18.86 1.32 -9.53
C TYR A 75 -17.65 0.38 -9.49
N ILE A 76 -17.67 -0.59 -8.57
CA ILE A 76 -16.58 -1.57 -8.41
C ILE A 76 -16.43 -2.41 -9.67
N GLN A 77 -17.53 -2.95 -10.22
CA GLN A 77 -17.51 -3.74 -11.45
C GLN A 77 -16.98 -2.93 -12.63
N ASN A 78 -17.45 -1.69 -12.80
CA ASN A 78 -16.98 -0.80 -13.86
C ASN A 78 -15.48 -0.50 -13.78
N LYS A 79 -14.92 -0.41 -12.56
CA LYS A 79 -13.50 -0.06 -12.34
C LYS A 79 -12.57 -1.27 -12.37
N LEU A 80 -12.94 -2.38 -11.73
CA LEU A 80 -12.11 -3.58 -11.62
C LEU A 80 -12.35 -4.59 -12.77
N GLY A 81 -13.40 -4.38 -13.56
CA GLY A 81 -13.76 -5.17 -14.73
C GLY A 81 -14.65 -6.38 -14.40
N ASP A 82 -15.51 -6.76 -15.34
CA ASP A 82 -16.49 -7.85 -15.21
C ASP A 82 -15.87 -9.26 -15.21
N GLY A 83 -14.58 -9.38 -15.51
CA GLY A 83 -13.87 -10.66 -15.57
C GLY A 83 -13.69 -11.33 -14.20
N TYR A 84 -13.67 -10.53 -13.14
CA TYR A 84 -13.58 -10.98 -11.77
C TYR A 84 -14.99 -11.00 -11.19
N LYS A 85 -15.61 -12.18 -11.04
CA LYS A 85 -16.92 -12.34 -10.39
C LYS A 85 -16.80 -12.11 -8.88
N LEU A 86 -16.48 -10.88 -8.49
CA LEU A 86 -16.17 -10.50 -7.12
C LEU A 86 -17.43 -10.56 -6.25
N ASN A 87 -17.34 -11.27 -5.13
CA ASN A 87 -18.38 -11.31 -4.12
C ASN A 87 -18.20 -10.12 -3.17
N HIS A 88 -19.05 -9.11 -3.31
CA HIS A 88 -18.94 -7.88 -2.51
C HIS A 88 -19.51 -8.07 -1.09
N ASN A 89 -20.40 -9.04 -0.91
CA ASN A 89 -21.12 -9.28 0.36
C ASN A 89 -20.21 -9.84 1.45
N ILE A 90 -19.04 -10.39 1.09
CA ILE A 90 -18.07 -10.90 2.05
C ILE A 90 -17.15 -9.80 2.61
N ILE A 91 -17.14 -8.61 2.00
CA ILE A 91 -16.30 -7.50 2.45
C ILE A 91 -17.00 -6.75 3.58
N LYS A 92 -16.26 -6.55 4.67
CA LYS A 92 -16.69 -5.75 5.81
C LYS A 92 -16.25 -4.30 5.70
N SER A 93 -15.02 -4.08 5.25
CA SER A 93 -14.49 -2.73 5.06
C SER A 93 -13.27 -2.74 4.14
N SER A 94 -12.94 -1.56 3.61
CA SER A 94 -11.68 -1.28 2.92
C SER A 94 -11.02 -0.05 3.53
N ASN A 95 -9.69 -0.06 3.52
CA ASN A 95 -8.87 1.10 3.89
C ASN A 95 -7.82 1.36 2.81
N TYR A 96 -7.64 2.63 2.48
CA TYR A 96 -6.62 3.11 1.56
C TYR A 96 -5.60 3.95 2.31
N SER A 97 -4.31 3.73 2.06
CA SER A 97 -3.24 4.56 2.60
C SER A 97 -2.11 4.79 1.58
N LYS A 98 -1.44 5.95 1.73
CA LYS A 98 -0.17 6.26 1.07
C LYS A 98 0.93 6.13 2.13
N ILE A 99 1.91 5.26 1.89
CA ILE A 99 3.06 5.07 2.76
C ILE A 99 4.26 5.69 2.04
N ASP A 100 4.88 6.69 2.67
CA ASP A 100 6.14 7.23 2.15
C ASP A 100 7.24 6.19 2.37
N LYS A 101 7.93 5.79 1.30
CA LYS A 101 9.13 4.98 1.44
C LYS A 101 10.23 5.88 2.05
N GLY A 102 10.93 5.36 3.06
CA GLY A 102 11.97 6.09 3.80
C GLY A 102 13.07 6.67 2.91
N SER A 103 14.02 7.38 3.53
CA SER A 103 15.06 8.19 2.88
C SER A 103 16.14 7.39 2.11
N ASP A 104 15.84 6.19 1.63
CA ASP A 104 16.72 5.52 0.68
C ASP A 104 16.63 6.29 -0.63
N TYR A 105 17.76 6.86 -1.01
CA TYR A 105 18.04 7.87 -2.04
C TYR A 105 17.52 7.58 -3.47
N SER A 106 16.64 6.59 -3.66
CA SER A 106 15.76 6.47 -4.82
C SER A 106 14.62 7.49 -4.70
N PHE A 107 14.51 8.38 -5.66
CA PHE A 107 13.51 9.44 -5.73
C PHE A 107 12.07 8.95 -5.46
N LYS A 108 11.58 9.22 -4.24
CA LYS A 108 10.18 9.40 -3.82
C LYS A 108 9.12 8.47 -4.45
N HIS A 109 9.32 7.16 -4.35
CA HIS A 109 8.23 6.22 -4.52
C HIS A 109 7.24 6.34 -3.35
N LYS A 110 5.95 6.49 -3.65
CA LYS A 110 4.88 6.40 -2.64
C LYS A 110 4.26 5.03 -2.72
N ASN A 111 4.35 4.25 -1.67
CA ASN A 111 3.69 2.96 -1.64
C ASN A 111 2.18 3.17 -1.49
N LEU A 112 1.42 2.81 -2.51
CA LEU A 112 -0.03 2.83 -2.46
C LEU A 112 -0.51 1.52 -1.87
N LYS A 113 -1.27 1.60 -0.78
CA LYS A 113 -1.83 0.44 -0.10
C LYS A 113 -3.35 0.50 -0.08
N LEU A 114 -3.98 -0.52 -0.64
CA LEU A 114 -5.40 -0.79 -0.45
C LEU A 114 -5.53 -2.10 0.32
N SER A 115 -6.30 -2.06 1.40
CA SER A 115 -6.55 -3.17 2.30
C SER A 115 -8.05 -3.48 2.31
N ILE A 116 -8.42 -4.73 2.10
CA ILE A 116 -9.81 -5.20 2.15
C ILE A 116 -9.94 -6.17 3.33
N GLU A 117 -10.84 -5.88 4.26
CA GLU A 117 -11.20 -6.72 5.41
C GLU A 117 -12.44 -7.55 5.06
N THR A 118 -12.35 -8.88 5.22
CA THR A 118 -13.49 -9.80 5.08
C THR A 118 -13.78 -10.51 6.40
N ASN A 119 -15.04 -10.94 6.59
CA ASN A 119 -15.48 -11.81 7.67
C ASN A 119 -15.36 -13.30 7.33
N ASP A 120 -15.08 -13.63 6.07
CA ASP A 120 -15.05 -14.99 5.54
C ASP A 120 -13.60 -15.48 5.45
N THR A 121 -13.37 -16.76 5.77
CA THR A 121 -12.07 -17.42 5.63
C THR A 121 -11.78 -17.87 4.19
N ASN A 122 -12.65 -17.55 3.23
CA ASN A 122 -12.49 -17.92 1.83
C ASN A 122 -11.27 -17.23 1.18
N THR A 123 -10.14 -17.93 1.22
CA THR A 123 -8.86 -17.51 0.63
C THR A 123 -8.91 -17.37 -0.88
N GLN A 124 -9.79 -18.10 -1.57
CA GLN A 124 -9.95 -18.00 -3.02
C GLN A 124 -10.57 -16.67 -3.42
N GLU A 125 -11.57 -16.19 -2.66
CA GLU A 125 -12.22 -14.91 -2.92
C GLU A 125 -11.26 -13.73 -2.69
N LEU A 126 -10.45 -13.80 -1.62
CA LEU A 126 -9.40 -12.82 -1.36
C LEU A 126 -8.34 -12.79 -2.47
N SER A 127 -8.00 -13.96 -3.03
CA SER A 127 -7.09 -14.06 -4.16
C SER A 127 -7.66 -13.39 -5.42
N LEU A 128 -8.96 -13.55 -5.68
CA LEU A 128 -9.65 -12.87 -6.79
C LEU A 128 -9.64 -11.35 -6.61
N TRP A 129 -9.95 -10.86 -5.41
CA TRP A 129 -9.86 -9.43 -5.09
C TRP A 129 -8.45 -8.88 -5.27
N ASN A 130 -7.44 -9.60 -4.77
CA ASN A 130 -6.05 -9.20 -4.93
C ASN A 130 -5.66 -9.12 -6.42
N LYS A 131 -6.04 -10.13 -7.21
CA LYS A 131 -5.74 -10.18 -8.64
C LYS A 131 -6.45 -9.07 -9.41
N ALA A 132 -7.73 -8.81 -9.12
CA ALA A 132 -8.50 -7.73 -9.75
C ALA A 132 -7.87 -6.35 -9.50
N LEU A 133 -7.42 -6.09 -8.27
CA LEU A 133 -6.74 -4.85 -7.90
C LEU A 133 -5.35 -4.72 -8.56
N MET A 134 -4.57 -5.81 -8.60
CA MET A 134 -3.28 -5.83 -9.29
C MET A 134 -3.45 -5.53 -10.79
N ASP A 135 -4.41 -6.18 -11.44
CA ASP A 135 -4.68 -5.99 -12.86
C ASP A 135 -5.21 -4.58 -13.14
N PHE A 136 -6.10 -4.06 -12.29
CA PHE A 136 -6.54 -2.67 -12.38
C PHE A 136 -5.35 -1.71 -12.35
N CYS A 137 -4.43 -1.84 -11.40
CA CYS A 137 -3.26 -0.97 -11.31
C CYS A 137 -2.31 -1.13 -12.49
N ASN A 138 -2.04 -2.37 -12.92
CA ASN A 138 -1.17 -2.64 -14.06
C ASN A 138 -1.76 -2.04 -15.35
N ASN A 139 -3.05 -2.25 -15.60
CA ASN A 139 -3.75 -1.65 -16.73
C ASN A 139 -3.78 -0.13 -16.60
N TYR A 140 -4.04 0.39 -15.39
CA TYR A 140 -4.08 1.82 -15.15
C TYR A 140 -2.75 2.50 -15.46
N VAL A 141 -1.60 1.82 -15.28
CA VAL A 141 -0.24 2.36 -15.53
C VAL A 141 0.26 2.12 -16.96
N THR A 142 -0.33 1.18 -17.69
CA THR A 142 0.06 0.84 -19.07
C THR A 142 -0.93 1.33 -20.14
N ASP A 143 -2.04 1.96 -19.73
CA ASP A 143 -3.07 2.51 -20.62
C ASP A 143 -2.53 3.68 -21.47
N SER A 144 -2.19 3.38 -22.72
CA SER A 144 -1.69 4.35 -23.71
C SER A 144 -2.65 5.51 -24.04
N ILE A 145 -3.96 5.38 -23.75
CA ILE A 145 -4.94 6.45 -23.98
C ILE A 145 -4.86 7.46 -22.83
N ARG A 146 -4.42 7.04 -21.65
CA ARG A 146 -4.25 7.92 -20.50
C ARG A 146 -2.95 8.69 -20.66
N THR A 147 -3.09 9.98 -20.87
CA THR A 147 -2.00 10.91 -20.65
C THR A 147 -1.72 10.95 -19.15
N TYR A 148 -0.72 10.20 -18.70
CA TYR A 148 -0.27 10.27 -17.31
C TYR A 148 0.23 11.68 -17.05
N ARG A 149 -0.34 12.32 -16.04
CA ARG A 149 0.11 13.65 -15.61
C ARG A 149 1.60 13.64 -15.30
N GLY A 150 2.11 12.52 -14.75
CA GLY A 150 3.53 12.29 -14.57
C GLY A 150 4.34 12.30 -15.85
N ILE A 151 3.91 11.62 -16.92
CA ILE A 151 4.61 11.63 -18.22
C ILE A 151 4.69 13.06 -18.74
N VAL A 152 3.57 13.79 -18.75
CA VAL A 152 3.54 15.19 -19.23
C VAL A 152 4.44 16.08 -18.39
N VAL A 153 4.41 15.93 -17.06
CA VAL A 153 5.28 16.70 -16.16
C VAL A 153 6.76 16.36 -16.38
N TYR A 154 7.10 15.09 -16.61
CA TYR A 154 8.47 14.68 -16.96
C TYR A 154 8.89 15.26 -18.31
N GLU A 155 8.04 15.19 -19.33
CA GLU A 155 8.31 15.74 -20.67
C GLU A 155 8.46 17.27 -20.63
N GLU A 156 7.58 17.97 -19.92
CA GLU A 156 7.67 19.42 -19.69
C GLU A 156 8.94 19.78 -18.93
N LYS A 157 9.27 19.03 -17.87
CA LYS A 157 10.48 19.26 -17.07
C LYS A 157 11.75 18.99 -17.89
N LEU A 158 11.79 17.92 -18.67
CA LEU A 158 12.89 17.60 -19.58
C LEU A 158 13.05 18.70 -20.64
N LYS A 159 11.94 19.17 -21.22
CA LYS A 159 11.93 20.29 -22.16
C LYS A 159 12.52 21.56 -21.53
N MET A 160 12.02 21.97 -20.37
CA MET A 160 12.52 23.15 -19.63
C MET A 160 14.01 23.03 -19.30
N LEU A 161 14.47 21.85 -18.85
CA LEU A 161 15.87 21.57 -18.53
C LEU A 161 16.77 21.57 -19.79
N SER A 162 16.28 21.04 -20.91
CA SER A 162 17.03 20.96 -22.18
C SER A 162 17.23 22.32 -22.84
N GLU A 163 16.25 23.23 -22.74
CA GLU A 163 16.30 24.56 -23.32
C GLU A 163 17.19 25.52 -22.52
N SER A 164 17.82 25.06 -21.43
CA SER A 164 18.56 25.91 -20.46
C SER A 164 17.74 27.08 -19.91
N ASN A 165 16.41 27.05 -20.12
CA ASN A 165 15.44 28.07 -19.72
C ASN A 165 15.07 27.96 -18.23
N PHE A 166 15.87 27.24 -17.44
CA PHE A 166 15.67 27.14 -16.01
C PHE A 166 15.95 28.51 -15.38
N LEU A 167 14.89 29.30 -15.22
CA LEU A 167 14.85 30.39 -14.26
C LEU A 167 15.26 29.80 -12.93
N LYS A 168 16.40 30.28 -12.42
CA LYS A 168 16.99 30.07 -11.10
C LYS A 168 15.91 30.00 -10.01
N ASN A 169 15.23 28.87 -9.87
CA ASN A 169 14.23 28.70 -8.85
C ASN A 169 14.97 28.17 -7.65
N GLU A 170 15.47 29.07 -6.80
CA GLU A 170 16.15 28.75 -5.53
C GLU A 170 15.29 27.86 -4.61
N LYS A 171 14.03 27.59 -4.98
CA LYS A 171 13.10 26.67 -4.33
C LYS A 171 13.07 25.25 -4.93
N ASP A 172 13.82 24.94 -5.99
CA ASP A 172 13.88 23.56 -6.51
C ASP A 172 14.70 22.67 -5.58
N SER A 173 14.00 21.82 -4.83
CA SER A 173 14.61 20.91 -3.86
C SER A 173 15.61 19.93 -4.48
N THR A 174 15.45 19.57 -5.75
CA THR A 174 16.32 18.59 -6.45
C THR A 174 17.64 19.24 -6.83
N PHE A 175 17.56 20.44 -7.42
CA PHE A 175 18.74 21.23 -7.77
C PHE A 175 19.59 21.55 -6.53
N ASN A 176 18.94 22.06 -5.47
CA ASN A 176 19.60 22.41 -4.22
C ASN A 176 20.21 21.20 -3.52
N PHE A 177 19.55 20.04 -3.59
CA PHE A 177 20.08 18.79 -3.08
C PHE A 177 21.41 18.43 -3.74
N TYR A 178 21.45 18.32 -5.08
CA TYR A 178 22.69 17.98 -5.79
C TYR A 178 23.78 19.03 -5.56
N LYS A 179 23.43 20.32 -5.63
CA LYS A 179 24.39 21.40 -5.38
C LYS A 179 25.01 21.30 -3.98
N SER A 180 24.19 21.05 -2.95
CA SER A 180 24.67 20.87 -1.58
C SER A 180 25.51 19.59 -1.42
N ASP A 181 25.11 18.49 -2.05
CA ASP A 181 25.80 17.21 -1.96
C ASP A 181 27.21 17.25 -2.57
N TYR A 182 27.35 17.81 -3.77
CA TYR A 182 28.67 18.01 -4.39
C TYR A 182 29.54 18.98 -3.58
N GLN A 183 28.95 20.05 -3.02
CA GLN A 183 29.68 20.98 -2.15
C GLN A 183 30.21 20.31 -0.88
N LYS A 184 29.43 19.42 -0.25
CA LYS A 184 29.88 18.63 0.91
C LYS A 184 31.07 17.73 0.58
N ASN A 185 31.17 17.30 -0.67
CA ASN A 185 32.28 16.51 -1.19
C ASN A 185 33.44 17.38 -1.74
N ASN A 186 33.48 18.68 -1.44
CA ASN A 186 34.47 19.65 -1.93
C ASN A 186 34.50 19.82 -3.47
N ILE A 187 33.40 19.50 -4.15
CA ILE A 187 33.26 19.67 -5.60
C ILE A 187 32.36 20.89 -5.87
N ILE A 188 32.92 21.91 -6.50
CA ILE A 188 32.19 23.11 -6.90
C ILE A 188 31.77 22.96 -8.35
N LEU A 189 30.47 22.72 -8.57
CA LEU A 189 29.88 22.64 -9.91
C LEU A 189 29.18 23.96 -10.25
N SER A 190 29.24 24.34 -11.53
CA SER A 190 28.43 25.45 -12.04
C SER A 190 26.95 25.06 -12.07
N ASP A 191 26.06 26.05 -12.00
CA ASP A 191 24.61 25.83 -12.07
C ASP A 191 24.22 25.11 -13.38
N ALA A 192 24.90 25.41 -14.49
CA ALA A 192 24.72 24.72 -15.76
C ALA A 192 25.07 23.22 -15.68
N MET A 193 26.09 22.85 -14.90
CA MET A 193 26.48 21.45 -14.71
C MET A 193 25.47 20.71 -13.81
N ILE A 194 24.99 21.36 -12.74
CA ILE A 194 23.92 20.80 -11.90
C ILE A 194 22.64 20.58 -12.72
N ASN A 195 22.27 21.51 -13.59
CA ASN A 195 21.11 21.34 -14.49
C ASN A 195 21.27 20.13 -15.40
N LYS A 196 22.47 19.86 -15.94
CA LYS A 196 22.74 18.66 -16.74
C LYS A 196 22.60 17.37 -15.93
N ILE A 197 23.02 17.38 -14.67
CA ILE A 197 22.88 16.25 -13.75
C ILE A 197 21.39 15.99 -13.45
N VAL A 198 20.63 17.04 -13.12
CA VAL A 198 19.18 16.95 -12.89
C VAL A 198 18.45 16.48 -14.15
N TYR A 199 18.85 16.96 -15.33
CA TYR A 199 18.31 16.49 -16.62
C TYR A 199 18.59 15.01 -16.84
N ALA A 200 19.84 14.57 -16.68
CA ALA A 200 20.21 13.17 -16.87
C ALA A 200 19.46 12.24 -15.90
N GLN A 201 19.32 12.66 -14.64
CA GLN A 201 18.52 11.94 -13.65
C GLN A 201 17.04 11.86 -14.05
N THR A 202 16.44 13.00 -14.39
CA THR A 202 15.03 13.09 -14.81
C THR A 202 14.77 12.23 -16.05
N LEU A 203 15.72 12.19 -16.99
CA LEU A 203 15.64 11.37 -18.19
C LEU A 203 15.76 9.87 -17.87
N GLY A 204 16.67 9.51 -16.97
CA GLY A 204 16.82 8.14 -16.49
C GLY A 204 15.56 7.64 -15.78
N GLU A 205 14.95 8.48 -14.95
CA GLU A 205 13.67 8.18 -14.29
C GLU A 205 12.54 8.00 -15.31
N TYR A 206 12.42 8.90 -16.28
CA TYR A 206 11.42 8.80 -17.35
C TYR A 206 11.56 7.49 -18.13
N LYS A 207 12.78 7.14 -18.57
CA LYS A 207 13.01 5.89 -19.30
C LYS A 207 12.71 4.66 -18.46
N SER A 208 13.18 4.62 -17.21
CA SER A 208 12.90 3.50 -16.31
C SER A 208 11.41 3.33 -15.97
N ALA A 209 10.61 4.38 -16.11
CA ALA A 209 9.21 4.37 -15.77
C ALA A 209 8.31 3.86 -16.91
N PHE A 210 8.74 4.05 -18.15
CA PHE A 210 7.86 3.99 -19.33
C PHE A 210 8.43 3.20 -20.53
N GLU A 211 9.64 2.62 -20.41
CA GLU A 211 10.18 1.57 -21.32
C GLU A 211 9.93 0.16 -20.74
#